data_AF-A0A7J3VSQ4-F1
#
_entry.id   AF-A0A7J3VSQ4-F1
#
_cell.length_a   1.000
_cell.length_b   1.000
_cell.length_c   1.000
_cell.angle_alpha   90.00
_cell.angle_beta   90.00
_cell.angle_gamma   90.00
#
_symmetry.space_group_name_H-M   'P 1'
#
loop_
_entity.id
_entity.type
_entity.pdbx_description
1 polymer ?
#
loop_
_entity_poly.entity_id
_entity_poly.type
_entity_poly.pdbx_seq_one_letter_code
_entity_poly.pdbx_strand_id
1 'polypeptide(L)'
;MKILLRLESEIPPTLTKYGKVRIPPAALPLLTGGRRTMSVRFGEERLVLKIDRYGRTTLPANVASEGRGKSRMVIELRNGEATLEFQ
;
A
#
# COMPACT_ATOMS: atom_id res chain seq x y z
N MET A 1 -6.89 -17.74 11.03
CA MET A 1 -6.46 -16.95 9.84
C MET A 1 -5.06 -16.44 10.10
N LYS A 2 -4.11 -16.57 9.16
CA LYS A 2 -2.69 -16.21 9.39
C LYS A 2 -2.34 -14.96 8.58
N ILE A 3 -2.15 -13.84 9.27
CA ILE A 3 -1.57 -12.62 8.68
C ILE A 3 -0.07 -12.89 8.49
N LEU A 4 0.43 -12.72 7.27
CA LEU A 4 1.84 -12.93 6.96
C LEU A 4 2.67 -11.65 7.12
N LEU A 5 2.04 -10.50 6.86
CA LEU A 5 2.62 -9.18 7.04
C LEU A 5 1.50 -8.18 7.31
N ARG A 6 1.70 -7.26 8.25
CA ARG A 6 0.89 -6.06 8.44
C ARG A 6 1.82 -4.87 8.54
N LEU A 7 1.66 -3.91 7.63
CA LEU A 7 2.32 -2.63 7.64
C LEU A 7 1.31 -1.58 8.02
N GLU A 8 1.61 -0.79 9.04
CA GLU A 8 0.76 0.29 9.52
C GLU A 8 1.61 1.55 9.63
N SER A 9 1.12 2.65 9.07
CA SER A 9 1.70 3.97 9.30
C SER A 9 0.62 5.01 9.45
N GLU A 10 0.98 6.11 10.10
CA GLU A 10 0.23 7.37 9.94
C GLU A 10 0.19 7.75 8.45
N ILE A 11 -0.91 8.38 8.03
CA ILE A 11 -1.05 8.82 6.65
C ILE A 11 -0.06 9.97 6.38
N PRO A 12 0.94 9.79 5.51
CA PRO A 12 1.90 10.85 5.28
C PRO A 12 1.22 11.99 4.51
N PRO A 13 1.59 13.27 4.76
CA PRO A 13 1.04 14.41 4.02
C PRO A 13 1.21 14.30 2.50
N THR A 14 2.21 13.54 2.04
CA THR A 14 2.44 13.27 0.62
C THR A 14 1.42 12.34 -0.01
N LEU A 15 0.75 11.48 0.77
CA LEU A 15 -0.31 10.60 0.27
C LEU A 15 -1.52 11.43 -0.12
N THR A 16 -2.02 12.27 0.77
CA THR A 16 -3.25 13.05 0.53
C THR A 16 -3.05 14.16 -0.51
N LYS A 17 -1.81 14.67 -0.66
CA LYS A 17 -1.46 15.70 -1.66
C LYS A 17 -1.05 15.15 -3.02
N TYR A 18 -0.31 14.04 -3.06
CA TYR A 18 0.34 13.55 -4.29
C TYR A 18 0.13 12.05 -4.56
N GLY A 19 -0.61 11.34 -3.70
CA GLY A 19 -0.72 9.88 -3.74
C GLY A 19 0.56 9.14 -3.36
N LYS A 20 1.63 9.85 -2.95
CA LYS A 20 2.95 9.25 -2.78
C LYS A 20 3.10 8.58 -1.43
N VAL A 21 3.50 7.31 -1.47
CA VAL A 21 3.77 6.48 -0.30
C VAL A 21 5.09 5.73 -0.46
N ARG A 22 5.68 5.35 0.67
CA ARG A 22 6.91 4.56 0.71
C ARG A 22 6.65 3.26 1.46
N ILE A 23 6.91 2.15 0.78
CA ILE A 23 6.90 0.82 1.36
C ILE A 23 8.30 0.51 1.90
N PRO A 24 8.42 0.02 3.15
CA PRO A 24 9.70 -0.39 3.70
C PRO A 24 10.39 -1.44 2.81
N PRO A 25 11.69 -1.29 2.51
CA PRO A 25 12.42 -2.24 1.66
C PRO A 25 12.33 -3.70 2.14
N ALA A 26 12.30 -3.93 3.45
CA ALA A 26 12.18 -5.26 4.06
C ALA A 26 10.86 -5.96 3.70
N ALA A 27 9.80 -5.21 3.40
CA ALA A 27 8.49 -5.75 3.04
C ALA A 27 8.34 -6.00 1.53
N LEU A 28 9.18 -5.37 0.69
CA LEU A 28 9.04 -5.45 -0.76
C LEU A 28 9.11 -6.89 -1.30
N PRO A 29 10.04 -7.76 -0.89
CA PRO A 29 10.10 -9.12 -1.41
C PRO A 29 8.81 -9.90 -1.17
N LEU A 30 8.16 -9.69 -0.01
CA LEU A 30 6.91 -10.35 0.36
C LEU A 30 5.72 -9.81 -0.44
N LEU A 31 5.66 -8.49 -0.65
CA LEU A 31 4.53 -7.83 -1.32
C LEU A 31 4.60 -7.89 -2.85
N THR A 32 5.79 -8.01 -3.43
CA THR A 32 5.99 -8.01 -4.89
C THR A 32 6.39 -9.37 -5.46
N GLY A 33 6.74 -10.35 -4.61
CA GLY A 33 7.32 -11.61 -5.06
C GLY A 33 8.63 -11.41 -5.84
N GLY A 34 9.41 -10.39 -5.48
CA GLY A 34 10.67 -10.03 -6.16
C GLY A 34 10.50 -9.16 -7.43
N ARG A 35 9.28 -8.71 -7.75
CA ARG A 35 9.00 -7.85 -8.91
C ARG A 35 9.09 -6.36 -8.54
N ARG A 36 9.07 -5.48 -9.55
CA ARG A 36 8.93 -4.01 -9.40
C ARG A 36 7.47 -3.54 -9.33
N THR A 37 6.52 -4.45 -9.14
CA THR A 37 5.10 -4.15 -9.04
C THR A 37 4.51 -4.85 -7.83
N MET A 38 3.59 -4.18 -7.17
CA MET A 38 2.79 -4.71 -6.06
C MET A 38 1.33 -4.75 -6.51
N SER A 39 0.69 -5.91 -6.40
CA SER A 39 -0.76 -6.02 -6.56
C SER A 39 -1.41 -5.90 -5.20
N VAL A 40 -2.31 -4.94 -5.03
CA VAL A 40 -3.03 -4.70 -3.77
C VAL A 40 -4.52 -4.53 -4.05
N ARG A 41 -5.37 -5.13 -3.21
CA ARG A 41 -6.81 -4.92 -3.24
C ARG A 41 -7.17 -3.71 -2.38
N PHE A 42 -8.02 -2.85 -2.90
CA PHE A 42 -8.60 -1.71 -2.19
C PHE A 42 -10.12 -1.76 -2.38
N GLY A 43 -10.86 -2.13 -1.32
CA GLY A 43 -12.27 -2.50 -1.46
C GLY A 43 -12.46 -3.65 -2.44
N GLU A 44 -13.24 -3.43 -3.50
CA GLU A 44 -13.46 -4.40 -4.58
C GLU A 44 -12.44 -4.26 -5.74
N GLU A 45 -11.66 -3.18 -5.76
CA GLU A 45 -10.72 -2.89 -6.83
C GLU A 45 -9.37 -3.60 -6.63
N ARG A 46 -8.78 -4.09 -7.73
CA ARG A 46 -7.41 -4.59 -7.74
C ARG A 46 -6.48 -3.56 -8.39
N LEU A 47 -5.55 -3.04 -7.61
CA LEU A 47 -4.56 -2.06 -8.04
C LEU A 47 -3.22 -2.73 -8.33
N VAL A 48 -2.55 -2.31 -9.40
CA VAL A 48 -1.18 -2.71 -9.70
C VAL A 48 -0.29 -1.47 -9.60
N LEU A 49 0.49 -1.42 -8.52
CA LEU A 49 1.31 -0.28 -8.16
C LEU A 49 2.76 -0.52 -8.60
N LYS A 50 3.32 0.37 -9.41
CA LYS A 50 4.75 0.35 -9.76
C LYS A 50 5.57 0.84 -8.58
N ILE A 51 6.60 0.10 -8.23
CA ILE A 51 7.51 0.41 -7.13
C ILE A 51 8.89 0.74 -7.69
N ASP A 52 9.42 1.88 -7.27
CA ASP A 52 10.78 2.29 -7.64
C ASP A 52 11.85 1.58 -6.79
N ARG A 53 13.13 1.79 -7.12
CA ARG A 53 14.27 1.19 -6.39
C ARG A 53 14.35 1.56 -4.90
N TYR A 54 13.61 2.58 -4.46
CA TYR A 54 13.59 3.08 -3.07
C TYR A 54 12.34 2.65 -2.30
N GLY A 55 11.49 1.82 -2.91
CA GLY A 55 10.22 1.39 -2.32
C GLY A 55 9.10 2.43 -2.45
N ARG A 56 9.25 3.45 -3.28
CA ARG A 56 8.23 4.48 -3.46
C ARG A 56 7.23 4.05 -4.51
N THR A 57 5.97 4.39 -4.26
CA THR A 57 4.88 4.20 -5.22
C THR A 57 3.86 5.33 -5.10
N THR A 58 2.96 5.39 -6.06
CA THR A 58 1.90 6.39 -6.15
C THR A 58 0.56 5.69 -6.21
N LEU A 59 -0.31 5.98 -5.25
CA LEU A 59 -1.71 5.55 -5.26
C LEU A 59 -2.50 6.38 -6.28
N PRO A 60 -3.46 5.77 -6.98
CA PRO A 60 -4.43 6.50 -7.80
C PRO A 60 -5.14 7.59 -7.01
N ALA A 61 -5.54 8.68 -7.68
CA ALA A 61 -6.12 9.84 -7.03
C ALA A 61 -7.40 9.51 -6.24
N ASN A 62 -8.27 8.65 -6.80
CA ASN A 62 -9.50 8.16 -6.16
C ASN A 62 -9.21 7.35 -4.89
N VAL A 63 -8.09 6.61 -4.84
CA VAL A 63 -7.68 5.84 -3.66
C VAL A 63 -7.04 6.76 -2.62
N ALA A 64 -6.17 7.66 -3.06
CA ALA A 64 -5.51 8.61 -2.16
C ALA A 64 -6.48 9.57 -1.47
N SER A 65 -7.59 9.93 -2.12
CA SER A 65 -8.65 10.77 -1.52
C SER A 65 -9.35 10.10 -0.34
N GLU A 66 -9.49 8.78 -0.35
CA GLU A 66 -10.11 8.03 0.77
C GLU A 66 -9.28 8.10 2.05
N GLY A 67 -7.98 8.39 1.94
CA GLY A 67 -7.12 8.65 3.09
C GLY A 67 -7.36 10.02 3.76
N ARG A 68 -8.15 10.92 3.17
CA ARG A 68 -8.41 12.24 3.78
C ARG A 68 -9.29 12.10 5.01
N GLY A 69 -8.86 12.72 6.11
CA GLY A 69 -9.57 12.63 7.40
C GLY A 69 -9.38 11.29 8.11
N LYS A 70 -8.56 10.40 7.56
CA LYS A 70 -8.14 9.15 8.20
C LYS A 70 -6.80 9.35 8.89
N SER A 71 -6.55 8.54 9.91
CA SER A 71 -5.34 8.62 10.73
C SER A 71 -4.24 7.70 10.21
N ARG A 72 -4.63 6.53 9.69
CA ARG A 72 -3.71 5.44 9.40
C ARG A 72 -3.95 4.84 8.02
N MET A 73 -2.87 4.38 7.42
CA MET A 73 -2.86 3.53 6.25
C MET A 73 -2.34 2.15 6.67
N VAL A 74 -3.06 1.11 6.27
CA VAL A 74 -2.75 -0.27 6.62
C VAL A 74 -2.61 -1.07 5.33
N ILE A 75 -1.47 -1.76 5.16
CA ILE A 75 -1.26 -2.75 4.10
C ILE A 75 -1.09 -4.12 4.74
N GLU A 76 -1.90 -5.08 4.36
CA GLU A 76 -1.84 -6.43 4.92
C GLU A 76 -1.67 -7.49 3.85
N LEU A 77 -0.76 -8.43 4.07
CA LEU A 77 -0.62 -9.62 3.26
C LEU A 77 -1.25 -10.81 4.00
N ARG A 78 -2.37 -11.31 3.46
CA ARG A 78 -3.13 -12.44 3.99
C ARG A 78 -3.34 -13.46 2.88
N ASN A 79 -2.96 -14.72 3.11
CA ASN A 79 -3.12 -15.81 2.14
C ASN A 79 -2.57 -15.50 0.72
N GLY A 80 -1.47 -14.73 0.64
CA GLY A 80 -0.86 -14.32 -0.63
C GLY A 80 -1.54 -13.13 -1.32
N GLU A 81 -2.55 -12.53 -0.70
CA GLU A 81 -3.21 -11.33 -1.19
C GLU A 81 -2.89 -10.12 -0.31
N ALA A 82 -2.41 -9.04 -0.93
CA ALA A 82 -2.21 -7.78 -0.25
C ALA A 82 -3.50 -6.95 -0.29
N THR A 83 -3.93 -6.40 0.85
CA THR A 83 -5.02 -5.42 0.95
C THR A 83 -4.49 -4.08 1.42
N LEU A 84 -5.17 -2.99 1.04
CA LEU A 84 -4.91 -1.62 1.47
C LEU A 84 -6.19 -1.08 2.11
N GLU A 85 -6.06 -0.48 3.29
CA GLU A 85 -7.15 0.14 4.03
C GLU A 85 -6.72 1.48 4.63
N PHE A 86 -7.66 2.40 4.80
CA PHE A 86 -7.48 3.64 5.55
C PHE A 86 -8.39 3.65 6.78
N GLN A 87 -7.83 3.98 7.95
CA GLN A 87 -8.50 3.94 9.25
C GLN A 87 -8.45 5.29 9.96
#